data_AF-A0A3D2VYT8-F1
#
_entry.id   AF-A0A3D2VYT8-F1
#
_cell.length_a   1.000
_cell.length_b   1.000
_cell.length_c   1.000
_cell.angle_alpha   90.00
_cell.angle_beta   90.00
_cell.angle_gamma   90.00
#
_symmetry.space_group_name_H-M   'P 1'
#
loop_
_entity.id
_entity.type
_entity.pdbx_description
1 polymer ?
#
loop_
_entity_poly.entity_id
_entity_poly.type
_entity_poly.pdbx_seq_one_letter_code
_entity_poly.pdbx_strand_id
1 'polypeptide(L)'
;MFGLSRREQRDRRFRELFFGAWDRTAARMEPAWNSEFTSHCRKKAAAEFEKFCEHNSDDLLAVRYFLAYQTLGFTMWELLTIPAPPGVDQTGARDGNLVTGELNAKLDEILHNAKTLKLLGFESPPPVSSGYWLCMGGYQAGYVSAHAFNALRVAVEKPNHPDWYRPSAATFYAYWEHLFREALGMPGAPGEGAIEFFALRYGLIVDLIANGCPNPYEKWCEQFSMR
;
A
#
# COMPACT_ATOMS: atom_id res chain seq x y z
N MET A 1 33.83 28.01 9.02
CA MET A 1 33.06 26.77 8.81
C MET A 1 31.58 27.16 8.95
N PHE A 2 30.86 27.33 7.85
CA PHE A 2 29.43 27.67 7.91
C PHE A 2 28.65 26.37 8.17
N GLY A 3 27.88 26.32 9.26
CA GLY A 3 27.04 25.18 9.57
C GLY A 3 25.87 25.06 8.59
N LEU A 4 25.34 23.85 8.42
CA LEU A 4 24.12 23.60 7.65
C LEU A 4 22.97 24.47 8.18
N SER A 5 22.17 25.03 7.27
CA SER A 5 20.91 25.68 7.60
C SER A 5 19.94 24.71 8.29
N ARG A 6 18.96 25.24 9.02
CA ARG A 6 17.93 24.41 9.68
C ARG A 6 17.20 23.50 8.68
N ARG A 7 16.95 23.99 7.46
CA ARG A 7 16.34 23.24 6.36
C ARG A 7 17.22 22.07 5.93
N GLU A 8 18.51 22.30 5.72
CA GLU A 8 19.46 21.25 5.31
C GLU A 8 19.65 20.19 6.39
N GLN A 9 19.73 20.58 7.67
CA GLN A 9 19.84 19.63 8.80
C GLN A 9 18.61 18.73 8.88
N ARG A 10 17.43 19.29 8.63
CA ARG A 10 16.17 18.55 8.62
C ARG A 10 16.06 17.62 7.42
N ASP A 11 16.29 18.12 6.21
CA ASP A 11 16.17 17.33 4.98
C ASP A 11 17.14 16.13 5.03
N ARG A 12 18.33 16.33 5.62
CA ARG A 12 19.27 15.26 5.97
C ARG A 12 18.66 14.24 6.93
N ARG A 13 18.06 14.69 8.04
CA ARG A 13 17.41 13.79 9.02
C ARG A 13 16.28 12.97 8.39
N PHE A 14 15.48 13.57 7.52
CA PHE A 14 14.40 12.86 6.81
C PHE A 14 14.96 11.80 5.87
N ARG A 15 16.03 12.11 5.11
CA ARG A 15 16.73 11.12 4.28
C ARG A 15 17.23 9.95 5.12
N GLU A 16 17.89 10.24 6.24
CA GLU A 16 18.42 9.21 7.15
C GLU A 16 17.30 8.31 7.71
N LEU A 17 16.17 8.90 8.10
CA LEU A 17 15.00 8.15 8.58
C LEU A 17 14.37 7.29 7.48
N PHE A 18 14.12 7.88 6.31
CA PHE A 18 13.49 7.21 5.18
C PHE A 18 14.34 6.06 4.68
N PHE A 19 15.59 6.31 4.28
CA PHE A 19 16.47 5.27 3.75
C PHE A 19 16.87 4.25 4.81
N GLY A 20 17.03 4.67 6.07
CA GLY A 20 17.27 3.72 7.16
C GLY A 20 16.08 2.78 7.38
N ALA A 21 14.85 3.27 7.30
CA ALA A 21 13.64 2.44 7.38
C ALA A 21 13.46 1.55 6.15
N TRP A 22 13.75 2.09 4.96
CA TRP A 22 13.75 1.35 3.71
C TRP A 22 14.71 0.16 3.79
N ASP A 23 15.99 0.40 4.13
CA ASP A 23 17.04 -0.62 4.16
C ASP A 23 16.73 -1.73 5.17
N ARG A 24 16.24 -1.37 6.36
CA ARG A 24 15.82 -2.34 7.37
C ARG A 24 14.63 -3.19 6.93
N THR A 25 13.70 -2.62 6.17
CA THR A 25 12.51 -3.34 5.71
C THR A 25 12.87 -4.25 4.55
N ALA A 26 13.66 -3.78 3.58
CA ALA A 26 14.14 -4.58 2.45
C ALA A 26 14.96 -5.79 2.91
N ALA A 27 15.87 -5.61 3.89
CA ALA A 27 16.67 -6.71 4.45
C ALA A 27 15.82 -7.82 5.12
N ARG A 28 14.58 -7.53 5.51
CA ARG A 28 13.65 -8.54 6.07
C ARG A 28 12.90 -9.33 5.00
N MET A 29 12.85 -8.83 3.77
CA MET A 29 12.15 -9.47 2.66
C MET A 29 13.08 -10.36 1.81
N GLU A 30 14.32 -10.57 2.25
CA GLU A 30 15.45 -10.99 1.40
C GLU A 30 15.54 -12.46 0.92
N PRO A 31 14.63 -13.42 1.19
CA PRO A 31 14.66 -14.65 0.40
C PRO A 31 14.25 -14.43 -1.08
N ALA A 32 13.66 -13.29 -1.44
CA ALA A 32 12.97 -13.08 -2.72
C ALA A 32 13.55 -11.95 -3.61
N TRP A 33 14.57 -11.22 -3.17
CA TRP A 33 15.13 -10.09 -3.93
C TRP A 33 16.45 -10.49 -4.57
N ASN A 34 16.58 -10.39 -5.90
CA ASN A 34 17.91 -10.30 -6.50
C ASN A 34 18.45 -8.88 -6.27
N SER A 35 19.78 -8.73 -6.20
CA SER A 35 20.44 -7.45 -5.89
C SER A 35 20.15 -6.35 -6.92
N GLU A 36 19.90 -6.72 -8.17
CA GLU A 36 19.59 -5.79 -9.27
C GLU A 36 18.20 -5.17 -9.14
N PHE A 37 17.18 -5.98 -8.85
CA PHE A 37 15.82 -5.55 -8.59
C PHE A 37 15.77 -4.67 -7.35
N THR A 38 16.53 -5.03 -6.31
CA THR A 38 16.71 -4.21 -5.10
C THR A 38 17.23 -2.82 -5.42
N SER A 39 18.30 -2.77 -6.21
CA SER A 39 18.90 -1.51 -6.65
C SER A 39 17.91 -0.68 -7.48
N HIS A 40 17.14 -1.32 -8.36
CA HIS A 40 16.12 -0.65 -9.17
C HIS A 40 15.00 -0.04 -8.31
N CYS A 41 14.39 -0.84 -7.42
CA CYS A 41 13.33 -0.37 -6.53
C CYS A 41 13.82 0.73 -5.59
N ARG A 42 15.04 0.62 -5.06
CA ARG A 42 15.66 1.66 -4.24
C ARG A 42 15.86 2.97 -5.01
N LYS A 43 16.30 2.91 -6.27
CA LYS A 43 16.44 4.10 -7.13
C LYS A 43 15.08 4.76 -7.40
N LYS A 44 14.04 3.96 -7.65
CA LYS A 44 12.68 4.47 -7.83
C LYS A 44 12.16 5.15 -6.55
N ALA A 45 12.30 4.47 -5.41
CA ALA A 45 11.90 5.03 -4.11
C ALA A 45 12.67 6.32 -3.78
N ALA A 46 13.97 6.37 -4.10
CA ALA A 46 14.76 7.58 -3.97
C ALA A 46 14.21 8.72 -4.84
N ALA A 47 13.94 8.47 -6.12
CA ALA A 47 13.37 9.48 -7.01
C ALA A 47 11.99 10.00 -6.54
N GLU A 48 11.13 9.12 -6.02
CA GLU A 48 9.85 9.50 -5.43
C GLU A 48 10.04 10.33 -4.15
N PHE A 49 11.00 9.94 -3.31
CA PHE A 49 11.32 10.67 -2.09
C PHE A 49 11.94 12.06 -2.37
N GLU A 50 12.79 12.18 -3.39
CA GLU A 50 13.32 13.50 -3.81
C GLU A 50 12.19 14.44 -4.23
N LYS A 51 11.26 13.95 -5.07
CA LYS A 51 10.06 14.72 -5.46
C LYS A 51 9.21 15.13 -4.26
N PHE A 52 9.09 14.25 -3.26
CA PHE A 52 8.44 14.57 -2.00
C PHE A 52 9.17 15.72 -1.27
N CYS A 53 10.50 15.65 -1.15
CA CYS A 53 11.30 16.67 -0.48
C CYS A 53 11.32 18.04 -1.20
N GLU A 54 11.23 18.06 -2.53
CA GLU A 54 11.22 19.28 -3.34
C GLU A 54 10.04 20.20 -2.99
N HIS A 55 8.88 19.62 -2.66
CA HIS A 55 7.63 20.36 -2.52
C HIS A 55 7.02 20.31 -1.11
N ASN A 56 7.35 19.32 -0.28
CA ASN A 56 6.53 18.99 0.89
C ASN A 56 7.33 18.80 2.20
N SER A 57 8.53 19.36 2.28
CA SER A 57 9.39 19.18 3.45
C SER A 57 8.68 19.66 4.74
N ASP A 58 8.48 18.76 5.72
CA ASP A 58 7.71 18.91 6.97
C ASP A 58 6.17 18.96 6.89
N ASP A 59 5.57 18.73 5.74
CA ASP A 59 4.11 18.66 5.70
C ASP A 59 3.63 17.28 6.15
N LEU A 60 3.14 17.20 7.39
CA LEU A 60 2.51 15.99 7.92
C LEU A 60 1.40 15.49 6.97
N LEU A 61 0.62 16.37 6.36
CA LEU A 61 -0.43 15.97 5.42
C LEU A 61 0.16 15.30 4.20
N ALA A 62 1.24 15.86 3.64
CA ALA A 62 1.93 15.24 2.53
C ALA A 62 2.53 13.87 2.92
N VAL A 63 3.15 13.75 4.10
CA VAL A 63 3.67 12.45 4.58
C VAL A 63 2.54 11.43 4.68
N ARG A 64 1.39 11.82 5.26
CA ARG A 64 0.23 10.94 5.40
C ARG A 64 -0.38 10.58 4.03
N TYR A 65 -0.43 11.52 3.10
CA TYR A 65 -0.92 11.31 1.73
C TYR A 65 -0.02 10.33 0.96
N PHE A 66 1.30 10.54 0.99
CA PHE A 66 2.25 9.63 0.36
C PHE A 66 2.23 8.25 1.01
N LEU A 67 2.09 8.17 2.34
CA LEU A 67 1.88 6.89 3.04
C LEU A 67 0.61 6.20 2.52
N ALA A 68 -0.52 6.89 2.44
CA ALA A 68 -1.77 6.33 1.93
C ALA A 68 -1.63 5.86 0.47
N TYR A 69 -0.97 6.64 -0.39
CA TYR A 69 -0.70 6.29 -1.79
C TYR A 69 0.16 5.03 -1.92
N GLN A 70 1.25 4.92 -1.16
CA GLN A 70 2.10 3.72 -1.16
C GLN A 70 1.36 2.52 -0.58
N THR A 71 0.49 2.73 0.41
CA THR A 71 -0.35 1.67 1.00
C THR A 71 -1.35 1.14 -0.01
N LEU A 72 -2.03 2.04 -0.72
CA LEU A 72 -2.91 1.68 -1.81
C LEU A 72 -2.16 0.89 -2.89
N GLY A 73 -0.95 1.32 -3.25
CA GLY A 73 -0.12 0.64 -4.24
C GLY A 73 0.28 -0.78 -3.83
N PHE A 74 0.81 -0.98 -2.62
CA PHE A 74 1.29 -2.31 -2.23
C PHE A 74 0.15 -3.30 -1.98
N THR A 75 -0.98 -2.85 -1.42
CA THR A 75 -2.12 -3.73 -1.12
C THR A 75 -2.74 -4.33 -2.38
N MET A 76 -2.71 -3.58 -3.49
CA MET A 76 -3.08 -4.07 -4.82
C MET A 76 -2.29 -5.33 -5.21
N TRP A 77 -0.97 -5.25 -5.05
CA TRP A 77 -0.06 -6.31 -5.46
C TRP A 77 -0.02 -7.45 -4.45
N GLU A 78 -0.04 -7.16 -3.15
CA GLU A 78 0.02 -8.17 -2.09
C GLU A 78 -1.16 -9.14 -2.20
N LEU A 79 -2.36 -8.64 -2.49
CA LEU A 79 -3.55 -9.43 -2.77
C LEU A 79 -3.34 -10.48 -3.87
N LEU A 80 -2.57 -10.15 -4.91
CA LEU A 80 -2.26 -11.04 -6.03
C LEU A 80 -1.15 -12.04 -5.72
N THR A 81 -0.48 -11.92 -4.58
CA THR A 81 0.65 -12.77 -4.16
C THR A 81 0.30 -13.70 -3.01
N ILE A 82 -0.85 -13.49 -2.35
CA ILE A 82 -1.28 -14.31 -1.24
C ILE A 82 -1.59 -15.72 -1.77
N PRO A 83 -0.85 -16.75 -1.31
CA PRO A 83 -1.00 -18.08 -1.84
C PRO A 83 -2.42 -18.59 -1.58
N ALA A 84 -2.94 -19.36 -2.53
CA ALA A 84 -4.15 -20.14 -2.29
C ALA A 84 -3.92 -21.02 -1.05
N PRO A 85 -4.82 -20.99 -0.05
CA PRO A 85 -4.63 -21.79 1.15
C PRO A 85 -4.58 -23.28 0.77
N PRO A 86 -3.79 -24.12 1.47
CA PRO A 86 -4.02 -25.56 1.41
C PRO A 86 -5.47 -25.84 1.81
N GLY A 87 -6.07 -26.93 1.34
CA GLY A 87 -7.51 -27.20 1.42
C GLY A 87 -8.17 -27.19 2.82
N VAL A 88 -7.42 -26.93 3.89
CA VAL A 88 -7.89 -26.82 5.28
C VAL A 88 -7.43 -25.49 5.88
N ASP A 89 -8.38 -24.65 6.29
CA ASP A 89 -8.11 -23.35 6.92
C ASP A 89 -7.72 -23.49 8.39
N GLN A 90 -6.47 -23.20 8.74
CA GLN A 90 -6.00 -23.32 10.12
C GLN A 90 -5.99 -22.00 10.89
N THR A 91 -6.15 -20.85 10.21
CA THR A 91 -5.88 -19.53 10.83
C THR A 91 -7.13 -18.82 11.32
N GLY A 92 -8.33 -19.22 10.91
CA GLY A 92 -9.59 -18.62 11.38
C GLY A 92 -9.76 -17.14 11.02
N ALA A 93 -8.91 -16.60 10.15
CA ALA A 93 -9.03 -15.22 9.66
C ALA A 93 -10.15 -15.06 8.62
N ARG A 94 -10.79 -16.15 8.20
CA ARG A 94 -11.81 -16.18 7.14
C ARG A 94 -13.13 -15.49 7.46
N ASP A 95 -13.44 -15.26 8.73
CA ASP A 95 -14.69 -14.57 9.12
C ASP A 95 -14.52 -13.05 9.22
N GLY A 96 -13.28 -12.57 9.16
CA GLY A 96 -12.97 -11.17 8.91
C GLY A 96 -12.79 -11.00 7.42
N ASN A 97 -13.74 -10.31 6.78
CA ASN A 97 -13.65 -9.86 5.41
C ASN A 97 -12.19 -9.59 4.98
N LEU A 98 -11.91 -9.89 3.70
CA LEU A 98 -10.85 -9.33 2.86
C LEU A 98 -9.61 -10.21 2.71
N VAL A 99 -9.38 -10.63 1.47
CA VAL A 99 -8.27 -11.40 0.89
C VAL A 99 -8.43 -12.92 0.87
N THR A 100 -9.01 -13.39 -0.24
CA THR A 100 -9.03 -14.81 -0.62
C THR A 100 -7.97 -15.10 -1.69
N GLY A 101 -7.25 -16.23 -1.58
CA GLY A 101 -6.24 -16.66 -2.57
C GLY A 101 -6.80 -17.03 -3.96
N GLU A 102 -8.11 -16.89 -4.18
CA GLU A 102 -8.79 -17.13 -5.45
C GLU A 102 -8.29 -16.20 -6.56
N LEU A 103 -7.91 -14.96 -6.22
CA LEU A 103 -7.35 -14.02 -7.19
C LEU A 103 -5.93 -14.41 -7.63
N ASN A 104 -5.11 -14.93 -6.70
CA ASN A 104 -3.79 -15.47 -7.03
C ASN A 104 -3.90 -16.66 -8.00
N ALA A 105 -4.89 -17.53 -7.83
CA ALA A 105 -5.15 -18.64 -8.77
C ALA A 105 -5.58 -18.18 -10.18
N LYS A 106 -6.08 -16.95 -10.30
CA LYS A 106 -6.49 -16.31 -11.57
C LYS A 106 -5.49 -15.28 -12.07
N LEU A 107 -4.25 -15.31 -11.58
CA LEU A 107 -3.27 -14.27 -11.88
C LEU A 107 -3.00 -14.09 -13.39
N ASP A 108 -2.95 -15.19 -14.14
CA ASP A 108 -2.78 -15.11 -15.59
C ASP A 108 -3.98 -14.44 -16.27
N GLU A 109 -5.21 -14.72 -15.83
CA GLU A 109 -6.43 -14.08 -16.34
C GLU A 109 -6.44 -12.58 -16.01
N ILE A 110 -6.03 -12.22 -14.79
CA ILE A 110 -5.87 -10.84 -14.31
C ILE A 110 -4.87 -10.07 -15.19
N LEU A 111 -3.73 -10.67 -15.51
CA LEU A 111 -2.68 -10.00 -16.31
C LEU A 111 -2.97 -9.95 -17.81
N HIS A 112 -3.96 -10.68 -18.30
CA HIS A 112 -4.38 -10.62 -19.71
C HIS A 112 -5.72 -9.89 -19.91
N ASN A 113 -6.41 -9.54 -18.83
CA ASN A 113 -7.65 -8.77 -18.88
C ASN A 113 -7.37 -7.28 -19.12
N ALA A 114 -7.93 -6.71 -20.18
CA ALA A 114 -7.69 -5.32 -20.57
C ALA A 114 -8.16 -4.28 -19.52
N LYS A 115 -9.27 -4.54 -18.81
CA LYS A 115 -9.72 -3.66 -17.72
C LYS A 115 -8.73 -3.68 -16.56
N THR A 116 -8.26 -4.87 -16.20
CA THR A 116 -7.27 -5.07 -15.13
C THR A 116 -5.91 -4.50 -15.49
N LEU A 117 -5.43 -4.66 -16.71
CA LEU A 117 -4.18 -4.04 -17.18
C LEU A 117 -4.22 -2.52 -16.99
N LYS A 118 -5.34 -1.88 -17.35
CA LYS A 118 -5.54 -0.46 -17.11
C LYS A 118 -5.54 -0.10 -15.62
N LEU A 119 -6.17 -0.91 -14.76
CA LEU A 119 -6.15 -0.72 -13.30
C LEU A 119 -4.73 -0.84 -12.72
N LEU A 120 -3.93 -1.78 -13.22
CA LEU A 120 -2.54 -2.00 -12.84
C LEU A 120 -1.56 -0.98 -13.47
N GLY A 121 -2.04 -0.14 -14.40
CA GLY A 121 -1.22 0.84 -15.11
C GLY A 121 -0.37 0.27 -16.25
N PHE A 122 -0.71 -0.90 -16.77
CA PHE A 122 -0.04 -1.52 -17.92
C PHE A 122 -0.73 -1.17 -19.25
N GLU A 123 0.09 -0.86 -20.27
CA GLU A 123 -0.39 -0.62 -21.64
C GLU A 123 -0.60 -1.90 -22.44
N SER A 124 0.08 -2.99 -22.06
CA SER A 124 -0.02 -4.31 -22.70
C SER A 124 0.30 -5.42 -21.69
N PRO A 125 -0.10 -6.68 -21.96
CA PRO A 125 0.23 -7.81 -21.10
C PRO A 125 1.74 -7.92 -20.89
N PRO A 126 2.22 -8.07 -19.65
CA PRO A 126 3.63 -8.28 -19.38
C PRO A 126 4.08 -9.63 -19.96
N PRO A 127 5.36 -9.77 -20.38
CA PRO A 127 5.89 -11.05 -20.83
C PRO A 127 5.76 -12.14 -19.73
N VAL A 128 5.38 -13.34 -20.16
CA VAL A 128 4.81 -14.44 -19.35
C VAL A 128 5.75 -15.03 -18.28
N SER A 129 7.03 -14.63 -18.20
CA SER A 129 8.04 -15.36 -17.41
C SER A 129 7.96 -15.20 -15.89
N SER A 130 7.02 -14.43 -15.35
CA SER A 130 5.96 -14.93 -14.46
C SER A 130 5.23 -13.73 -13.87
N GLY A 131 3.92 -13.64 -14.08
CA GLY A 131 3.08 -12.63 -13.47
C GLY A 131 3.21 -12.54 -11.95
N TYR A 132 3.47 -13.67 -11.32
CA TYR A 132 3.71 -13.78 -9.89
C TYR A 132 4.91 -12.96 -9.43
N TRP A 133 6.07 -13.12 -10.08
CA TRP A 133 7.27 -12.33 -9.75
C TRP A 133 7.09 -10.83 -9.99
N LEU A 134 6.29 -10.45 -11.00
CA LEU A 134 5.93 -9.05 -11.22
C LEU A 134 5.10 -8.49 -10.04
N CYS A 135 4.08 -9.24 -9.62
CA CYS A 135 3.24 -8.83 -8.48
C CYS A 135 4.03 -8.83 -7.17
N MET A 136 4.87 -9.84 -6.93
CA MET A 136 5.79 -9.88 -5.80
C MET A 136 6.71 -8.66 -5.78
N GLY A 137 7.27 -8.29 -6.93
CA GLY A 137 8.12 -7.11 -7.05
C GLY A 137 7.37 -5.80 -6.75
N GLY A 138 6.15 -5.66 -7.28
CA GLY A 138 5.28 -4.51 -7.02
C GLY A 138 4.88 -4.40 -5.55
N TYR A 139 4.48 -5.51 -4.93
CA TYR A 139 4.17 -5.62 -3.51
C TYR A 139 5.36 -5.17 -2.67
N GLN A 140 6.51 -5.82 -2.85
CA GLN A 140 7.70 -5.58 -2.04
C GLN A 140 8.19 -4.14 -2.14
N ALA A 141 8.23 -3.57 -3.35
CA ALA A 141 8.64 -2.19 -3.56
C ALA A 141 7.70 -1.18 -2.87
N GLY A 142 6.38 -1.39 -3.00
CA GLY A 142 5.39 -0.54 -2.36
C GLY A 142 5.40 -0.70 -0.82
N TYR A 143 5.54 -1.93 -0.32
CA TYR A 143 5.56 -2.23 1.10
C TYR A 143 6.76 -1.57 1.79
N VAL A 144 7.96 -1.72 1.23
CA VAL A 144 9.17 -1.09 1.76
C VAL A 144 9.03 0.44 1.76
N SER A 145 8.47 1.02 0.69
CA SER A 145 8.23 2.46 0.60
C SER A 145 7.20 2.95 1.62
N ALA A 146 6.09 2.22 1.81
CA ALA A 146 5.08 2.53 2.82
C ALA A 146 5.66 2.49 4.24
N HIS A 147 6.49 1.50 4.58
CA HIS A 147 7.18 1.46 5.88
C HIS A 147 8.13 2.63 6.08
N ALA A 148 8.84 3.06 5.03
CA ALA A 148 9.71 4.23 5.09
C ALA A 148 8.91 5.52 5.32
N PHE A 149 7.80 5.73 4.62
CA PHE A 149 6.89 6.86 4.87
C PHE A 149 6.19 6.79 6.23
N ASN A 150 5.87 5.59 6.72
CA ASN A 150 5.32 5.41 8.07
C ASN A 150 6.35 5.80 9.14
N ALA A 151 7.63 5.48 8.95
CA ALA A 151 8.69 5.92 9.84
C ALA A 151 8.83 7.45 9.84
N LEU A 152 8.70 8.10 8.68
CA LEU A 152 8.64 9.55 8.58
C LEU A 152 7.42 10.10 9.32
N ARG A 153 6.23 9.53 9.11
CA ARG A 153 5.00 9.92 9.80
C ARG A 153 5.22 9.90 11.30
N VAL A 154 5.70 8.80 11.86
CA VAL A 154 5.94 8.67 13.30
C VAL A 154 6.96 9.70 13.81
N ALA A 155 7.94 10.08 12.99
CA ALA A 155 8.93 11.09 13.37
C ALA A 155 8.39 12.53 13.35
N VAL A 156 7.41 12.83 12.49
CA VAL A 156 6.78 14.16 12.40
C VAL A 156 5.51 14.30 13.24
N GLU A 157 4.84 13.19 13.51
CA GLU A 157 3.58 13.13 14.26
C GLU A 157 3.85 13.13 15.76
N LYS A 158 2.91 13.66 16.54
CA LYS A 158 3.07 13.76 17.99
C LYS A 158 3.12 12.36 18.63
N PRO A 159 3.85 12.18 19.74
CA PRO A 159 3.82 10.95 20.53
C PRO A 159 2.39 10.55 20.90
N ASN A 160 2.11 9.24 20.92
CA ASN A 160 0.81 8.62 21.27
C ASN A 160 -0.34 8.83 20.27
N HIS A 161 -0.03 9.13 19.01
CA HIS A 161 -1.04 9.14 17.97
C HIS A 161 -1.50 7.70 17.61
N PRO A 162 -2.82 7.43 17.50
CA PRO A 162 -3.33 6.12 17.11
C PRO A 162 -2.76 5.66 15.76
N ASP A 163 -2.43 4.36 15.66
CA ASP A 163 -1.97 3.76 14.41
C ASP A 163 -3.16 3.55 13.47
N TRP A 164 -3.40 4.54 12.61
CA TRP A 164 -4.43 4.47 11.58
C TRP A 164 -3.93 3.79 10.29
N TYR A 165 -2.61 3.70 10.08
CA TYR A 165 -2.04 3.16 8.85
C TYR A 165 -2.36 1.68 8.64
N ARG A 166 -2.11 0.83 9.65
CA ARG A 166 -2.36 -0.61 9.53
C ARG A 166 -3.84 -0.94 9.31
N PRO A 167 -4.79 -0.35 10.04
CA PRO A 167 -6.20 -0.56 9.78
C PRO A 167 -6.67 -0.02 8.41
N SER A 168 -6.06 1.05 7.88
CA SER A 168 -6.36 1.54 6.53
C SER A 168 -5.96 0.55 5.43
N ALA A 169 -4.90 -0.24 5.64
CA ALA A 169 -4.48 -1.25 4.66
C ALA A 169 -5.54 -2.34 4.44
N ALA A 170 -6.23 -2.78 5.50
CA ALA A 170 -7.39 -3.68 5.38
C ALA A 170 -8.43 -3.10 4.42
N THR A 171 -8.76 -1.81 4.56
CA THR A 171 -9.74 -1.16 3.67
C THR A 171 -9.28 -1.17 2.20
N PHE A 172 -7.99 -0.97 1.94
CA PHE A 172 -7.46 -1.02 0.58
C PHE A 172 -7.46 -2.44 -0.02
N TYR A 173 -7.28 -3.48 0.80
CA TYR A 173 -7.48 -4.85 0.34
C TYR A 173 -8.89 -5.13 -0.16
N ALA A 174 -9.92 -4.67 0.57
CA ALA A 174 -11.30 -4.80 0.11
C ALA A 174 -11.53 -4.19 -1.25
N TYR A 175 -10.98 -2.98 -1.41
CA TYR A 175 -11.15 -2.19 -2.60
C TYR A 175 -10.54 -2.91 -3.81
N TRP A 176 -9.29 -3.35 -3.70
CA TRP A 176 -8.63 -4.06 -4.80
C TRP A 176 -9.27 -5.40 -5.10
N GLU A 177 -9.69 -6.15 -4.08
CA GLU A 177 -10.38 -7.43 -4.28
C GLU A 177 -11.71 -7.23 -5.02
N HIS A 178 -12.47 -6.19 -4.66
CA HIS A 178 -13.68 -5.84 -5.39
C HIS A 178 -13.41 -5.52 -6.86
N LEU A 179 -12.44 -4.63 -7.14
CA LEU A 179 -12.12 -4.24 -8.51
C LEU A 179 -11.63 -5.39 -9.37
N PHE A 180 -10.79 -6.28 -8.82
CA PHE A 180 -10.33 -7.46 -9.57
C PHE A 180 -11.47 -8.44 -9.82
N ARG A 181 -12.32 -8.71 -8.82
CA ARG A 181 -13.49 -9.59 -8.99
C ARG A 181 -14.47 -9.05 -10.02
N GLU A 182 -14.78 -7.76 -9.98
CA GLU A 182 -15.64 -7.10 -10.99
C GLU A 182 -15.02 -7.21 -12.39
N ALA A 183 -13.72 -6.95 -12.54
CA ALA A 183 -13.03 -7.03 -13.82
C ALA A 183 -13.04 -8.45 -14.41
N LEU A 184 -13.12 -9.48 -13.55
CA LEU A 184 -13.18 -10.90 -13.91
C LEU A 184 -14.61 -11.46 -13.96
N GLY A 185 -15.65 -10.65 -13.67
CA GLY A 185 -17.03 -11.12 -13.58
C GLY A 185 -17.26 -12.14 -12.44
N MET A 186 -16.43 -12.11 -11.40
CA MET A 186 -16.58 -12.94 -10.21
C MET A 186 -17.57 -12.32 -9.23
N PRO A 187 -18.25 -13.13 -8.40
CA PRO A 187 -19.02 -12.61 -7.27
C PRO A 187 -18.14 -11.76 -6.35
N GLY A 188 -18.70 -10.71 -5.76
CA GLY A 188 -18.04 -9.91 -4.73
C GLY A 188 -17.57 -10.78 -3.55
N ALA A 189 -16.42 -10.43 -2.96
CA ALA A 189 -15.85 -11.19 -1.85
C ALA A 189 -16.78 -11.26 -0.61
N PRO A 190 -17.46 -10.17 -0.24
CA PRO A 190 -18.68 -10.22 0.56
C PRO A 190 -19.92 -10.17 -0.35
N GLY A 191 -20.99 -10.85 0.05
CA GLY A 191 -22.23 -11.02 -0.74
C GLY A 191 -22.78 -9.73 -1.38
N GLU A 192 -23.55 -9.90 -2.45
CA GLU A 192 -24.16 -8.83 -3.25
C GLU A 192 -24.88 -7.80 -2.34
N GLY A 193 -24.31 -6.59 -2.22
CA GLY A 193 -24.82 -5.51 -1.37
C GLY A 193 -23.75 -4.69 -0.65
N ALA A 194 -22.52 -5.21 -0.53
CA ALA A 194 -21.44 -4.52 0.18
C ALA A 194 -20.54 -3.64 -0.73
N ILE A 195 -20.78 -3.62 -2.05
CA ILE A 195 -19.93 -2.97 -3.06
C ILE A 195 -19.92 -1.43 -2.92
N GLU A 196 -21.09 -0.79 -2.90
CA GLU A 196 -21.23 0.67 -2.72
C GLU A 196 -20.73 1.11 -1.34
N PHE A 197 -20.85 0.21 -0.37
CA PHE A 197 -20.39 0.39 1.00
C PHE A 197 -18.85 0.41 1.12
N PHE A 198 -18.09 -0.33 0.30
CA PHE A 198 -16.61 -0.25 0.32
C PHE A 198 -16.06 0.98 -0.40
N ALA A 199 -16.66 1.39 -1.52
CA ALA A 199 -16.23 2.59 -2.25
C ALA A 199 -16.45 3.88 -1.43
N LEU A 200 -17.59 3.99 -0.74
CA LEU A 200 -17.89 5.09 0.19
C LEU A 200 -16.98 5.08 1.42
N ARG A 201 -16.65 3.89 1.95
CA ARG A 201 -15.70 3.71 3.06
C ARG A 201 -14.28 4.16 2.69
N TYR A 202 -13.82 3.87 1.48
CA TYR A 202 -12.50 4.25 0.98
C TYR A 202 -12.36 5.77 0.75
N GLY A 203 -13.32 6.38 0.03
CA GLY A 203 -13.29 7.82 -0.22
C GLY A 203 -13.22 8.59 1.08
N LEU A 204 -14.01 8.16 2.07
CA LEU A 204 -14.00 8.77 3.40
C LEU A 204 -12.64 8.65 4.11
N ILE A 205 -11.99 7.48 4.13
CA ILE A 205 -10.72 7.35 4.87
C ILE A 205 -9.61 8.17 4.23
N VAL A 206 -9.56 8.22 2.90
CA VAL A 206 -8.62 9.08 2.16
C VAL A 206 -8.93 10.55 2.38
N ASP A 207 -10.21 10.94 2.34
CA ASP A 207 -10.64 12.31 2.63
C ASP A 207 -10.29 12.71 4.06
N LEU A 208 -10.50 11.84 5.05
CA LEU A 208 -10.12 12.09 6.43
C LEU A 208 -8.60 12.27 6.56
N ILE A 209 -7.80 11.45 5.86
CA ILE A 209 -6.33 11.59 5.83
C ILE A 209 -5.93 12.92 5.18
N ALA A 210 -6.47 13.24 4.00
CA ALA A 210 -6.17 14.44 3.22
C ALA A 210 -6.58 15.72 3.96
N ASN A 211 -7.67 15.68 4.72
CA ASN A 211 -8.14 16.79 5.55
C ASN A 211 -7.45 16.85 6.93
N GLY A 212 -6.42 16.04 7.17
CA GLY A 212 -5.63 16.13 8.40
C GLY A 212 -6.30 15.58 9.65
N CYS A 213 -7.27 14.67 9.51
CA CYS A 213 -7.94 14.05 10.64
C CYS A 213 -6.92 13.40 11.61
N PRO A 214 -6.96 13.69 12.92
CA PRO A 214 -6.07 13.07 13.90
C PRO A 214 -6.37 11.58 14.16
N ASN A 215 -7.53 11.06 13.79
CA ASN A 215 -7.74 9.61 13.84
C ASN A 215 -8.66 9.20 12.69
N PRO A 216 -8.12 9.13 11.45
CA PRO A 216 -8.92 8.83 10.27
C PRO A 216 -9.65 7.50 10.42
N TYR A 217 -9.02 6.50 11.04
CA TYR A 217 -9.62 5.18 11.23
C TYR A 217 -10.77 5.19 12.24
N GLU A 218 -10.61 5.82 13.41
CA GLU A 218 -11.71 5.92 14.38
C GLU A 218 -12.87 6.76 13.83
N LYS A 219 -12.58 7.88 13.17
CA LYS A 219 -13.62 8.70 12.53
C LYS A 219 -14.34 7.97 11.41
N TRP A 220 -13.60 7.16 10.66
CA TRP A 220 -14.17 6.23 9.70
C TRP A 220 -15.08 5.23 10.41
N CYS A 221 -14.59 4.54 11.45
CA CYS A 221 -15.41 3.61 12.25
C CYS A 221 -16.68 4.29 12.78
N GLU A 222 -16.61 5.46 13.42
CA GLU A 222 -17.78 6.18 13.94
C GLU A 222 -18.87 6.42 12.88
N GLN A 223 -18.47 6.85 11.68
CA GLN A 223 -19.41 7.10 10.57
C GLN A 223 -20.06 5.83 10.02
N PHE A 224 -19.49 4.68 10.36
CA PHE A 224 -19.85 3.37 9.86
C PHE A 224 -20.34 2.39 10.94
N SER A 225 -20.21 2.76 12.22
CA SER A 225 -20.65 2.04 13.42
C SER A 225 -21.97 2.59 13.97
N MET A 226 -22.52 3.65 13.37
CA MET A 226 -23.86 4.15 13.67
C MET A 226 -24.78 4.00 12.45
N ARG A 227 -25.25 2.77 12.21
CA ARG A 227 -26.58 2.40 11.67
C ARG A 227 -26.65 0.89 11.45
#